data_AF-A0A7W8RHZ0-F1
#
_entry.id   AF-A0A7W8RHZ0-F1
#
_cell.length_a   1.000
_cell.length_b   1.000
_cell.length_c   1.000
_cell.angle_alpha   90.00
_cell.angle_beta   90.00
_cell.angle_gamma   90.00
#
_symmetry.space_group_name_H-M   'P 1'
#
loop_
_entity.id
_entity.type
_entity.pdbx_description
1 polymer ?
#
loop_
_entity_poly.entity_id
_entity_poly.type
_entity_poly.pdbx_seq_one_letter_code
_entity_poly.pdbx_strand_id
1 'polypeptide(L)'
;MSDLDPPRAYTIAGMGSAGALGFAKVTARLQLEAQGNTTVLAYDADVEIGGKLMSVGSRLIQSAASKNLDEFFSALKAHVESHAV
;
A
#
# COMPACT_ATOMS: atom_id res chain seq x y z
N MET A 1 6.65 11.39 -0.21
CA MET A 1 7.52 10.27 -0.65
C MET A 1 8.90 10.52 -0.07
N SER A 2 9.56 9.47 0.42
CA SER A 2 10.90 9.51 1.03
C SER A 2 11.72 8.28 0.59
N ASP A 3 12.97 8.19 1.03
CA ASP A 3 13.86 7.03 0.81
C ASP A 3 13.96 6.60 -0.65
N LEU A 4 14.10 7.58 -1.53
CA LEU A 4 14.18 7.38 -2.97
C LEU A 4 15.49 6.68 -3.32
N ASP A 5 15.40 5.49 -3.88
CA ASP A 5 16.48 4.78 -4.57
C ASP A 5 16.01 4.41 -5.98
N PRO A 6 15.81 5.39 -6.90
CA PRO A 6 15.25 5.11 -8.20
C PRO A 6 16.19 4.25 -9.06
N PRO A 7 15.68 3.29 -9.86
CA PRO A 7 14.27 2.87 -9.97
C PRO A 7 13.88 1.76 -8.98
N ARG A 8 14.74 1.40 -8.03
CA ARG A 8 14.66 0.18 -7.23
C ARG A 8 13.75 0.28 -6.01
N ALA A 9 13.68 1.42 -5.34
CA ALA A 9 12.85 1.54 -4.15
C ALA A 9 12.41 2.97 -3.86
N TYR A 10 11.29 3.09 -3.14
CA TYR A 10 10.82 4.34 -2.56
C TYR A 10 9.82 4.07 -1.44
N THR A 11 9.73 5.00 -0.49
CA THR A 11 8.72 4.98 0.57
C THR A 11 7.59 5.96 0.23
N ILE A 12 6.35 5.47 0.28
CA ILE A 12 5.14 6.27 0.20
C ILE A 12 4.48 6.37 1.58
N ALA A 13 3.85 7.50 1.85
CA ALA A 13 3.07 7.70 3.06
C ALA A 13 1.74 8.33 2.72
N GLY A 14 0.69 7.90 3.41
CA GLY A 14 -0.68 8.37 3.22
C GLY A 14 -1.37 8.54 4.57
N MET A 15 -2.34 9.45 4.60
CA MET A 15 -3.18 9.67 5.78
C MET A 15 -4.63 9.88 5.34
N GLY A 16 -5.56 9.29 6.09
CA GLY A 16 -6.99 9.50 5.96
C GLY A 16 -7.62 9.84 7.32
N SER A 17 -8.66 10.67 7.30
CA SER A 17 -9.45 11.00 8.48
C SER A 17 -10.93 10.74 8.22
N ALA A 18 -11.59 10.13 9.20
CA ALA A 18 -13.04 9.98 9.26
C ALA A 18 -13.66 10.95 10.29
N GLY A 19 -12.98 12.07 10.56
CA GLY A 19 -13.38 13.04 11.57
C GLY A 19 -13.46 12.41 12.96
N ALA A 20 -14.62 12.56 13.62
CA ALA A 20 -14.85 12.02 14.97
C ALA A 20 -14.79 10.48 15.05
N LEU A 21 -14.85 9.78 13.91
CA LEU A 21 -14.75 8.32 13.87
C LEU A 21 -13.30 7.83 13.94
N GLY A 22 -12.32 8.65 13.58
CA GLY A 22 -10.90 8.30 13.71
C GLY A 22 -10.05 8.65 12.51
N PHE A 23 -8.89 8.00 12.42
CA PHE A 23 -7.89 8.23 11.38
C PHE A 23 -7.16 6.94 11.01
N ALA A 24 -6.53 6.95 9.85
CA ALA A 24 -5.57 5.96 9.41
C ALA A 24 -4.34 6.67 8.84
N LYS A 25 -3.14 6.24 9.24
CA LYS A 25 -1.88 6.61 8.60
C LYS A 25 -1.27 5.32 8.05
N VAL A 26 -0.68 5.40 6.87
CA VAL A 26 0.04 4.29 6.26
C VAL A 26 1.40 4.77 5.78
N THR A 27 2.41 3.94 5.99
CA THR A 27 3.72 4.09 5.35
C THR A 27 4.02 2.78 4.65
N ALA A 28 4.34 2.82 3.36
CA ALA A 28 4.69 1.62 2.60
C ALA A 28 6.03 1.80 1.89
N ARG A 29 6.93 0.84 2.06
CA ARG A 29 8.18 0.75 1.32
C ARG A 29 7.99 -0.17 0.14
N LEU A 30 8.20 0.37 -1.06
CA LEU A 30 8.11 -0.35 -2.32
C LEU A 30 9.51 -0.70 -2.81
N GLN A 31 9.68 -1.92 -3.29
CA GLN A 31 10.92 -2.42 -3.88
C GLN A 31 10.60 -3.07 -5.23
N LEU A 32 11.38 -2.73 -6.23
CA LEU A 32 11.28 -3.16 -7.62
C LEU A 32 12.56 -3.91 -7.98
N GLU A 33 12.42 -5.16 -8.36
CA GLU A 33 13.52 -6.02 -8.77
C GLU A 33 13.28 -6.54 -10.18
N ALA A 34 14.24 -6.31 -11.08
CA ALA A 34 14.20 -6.90 -12.42
C ALA A 34 14.56 -8.39 -12.35
N GLN A 35 13.68 -9.25 -12.87
CA GLN A 35 13.91 -10.69 -12.98
C GLN A 35 13.68 -11.14 -14.42
N GLY A 36 14.75 -11.06 -15.22
CA GLY A 36 14.70 -11.35 -16.66
C GLY A 36 13.77 -10.36 -17.37
N ASN A 37 12.66 -10.88 -17.92
CA ASN A 37 11.66 -10.07 -18.63
C ASN A 37 10.50 -9.61 -17.74
N THR A 38 10.55 -9.87 -16.43
CA THR A 38 9.54 -9.42 -15.49
C THR A 38 10.15 -8.47 -14.46
N THR A 39 9.29 -7.69 -13.81
CA THR A 39 9.66 -6.91 -12.62
C THR A 39 8.84 -7.43 -11.45
N VAL A 40 9.52 -7.81 -10.38
CA VAL A 40 8.88 -8.17 -9.12
C VAL A 40 8.74 -6.89 -8.30
N LEU A 41 7.51 -6.57 -7.92
CA LEU A 41 7.19 -5.52 -6.96
C LEU A 41 6.92 -6.16 -5.59
N ALA A 42 7.80 -5.91 -4.64
CA ALA A 42 7.60 -6.25 -3.24
C ALA A 42 7.20 -5.00 -2.46
N TYR A 43 6.32 -5.15 -1.47
CA TYR A 43 5.90 -4.06 -0.60
C TYR A 43 5.86 -4.51 0.86
N ASP A 44 6.20 -3.59 1.74
CA ASP A 44 6.01 -3.71 3.19
C ASP A 44 5.27 -2.45 3.66
N ALA A 45 4.15 -2.63 4.36
CA ALA A 45 3.26 -1.53 4.74
C ALA A 45 2.96 -1.56 6.24
N ASP A 46 3.27 -0.46 6.92
CA ASP A 46 2.89 -0.19 8.29
C ASP A 46 1.64 0.70 8.30
N VAL A 47 0.65 0.34 9.10
CA VAL A 47 -0.62 1.05 9.20
C VAL A 47 -0.95 1.36 10.66
N GLU A 48 -1.10 2.64 10.97
CA GLU A 48 -1.55 3.15 12.27
C GLU A 48 -3.02 3.58 12.16
N ILE A 49 -3.90 2.96 12.94
CA ILE A 49 -5.33 3.28 12.96
C ILE A 49 -5.75 3.63 14.37
N GLY A 50 -6.50 4.72 14.51
CA GLY A 50 -6.92 5.24 15.80
C GLY A 50 -8.34 5.78 15.79
N GLY A 51 -8.87 6.01 17.00
CA GLY A 51 -10.23 6.52 17.21
C GLY A 51 -11.29 5.41 17.32
N LYS A 52 -12.56 5.80 17.19
CA LYS A 52 -13.70 4.87 17.32
C LYS A 52 -13.70 3.79 16.25
N LEU A 53 -13.05 3.99 15.11
CA LEU A 53 -12.82 2.97 14.09
C LEU A 53 -12.20 1.71 14.68
N MET A 54 -11.33 1.80 15.68
CA MET A 54 -10.75 0.60 16.33
C MET A 54 -11.77 -0.27 17.06
N SER A 55 -12.98 0.24 17.35
CA SER A 55 -14.02 -0.54 18.02
C SER A 55 -14.60 -1.67 17.17
N VAL A 56 -14.43 -1.64 15.84
CA VAL A 56 -14.81 -2.77 14.98
C VAL A 56 -13.86 -3.95 15.10
N GLY A 57 -12.69 -3.76 15.72
CA GLY A 57 -11.69 -4.79 15.97
C GLY A 57 -10.57 -4.82 14.93
N SER A 58 -9.33 -4.95 15.43
CA SER A 58 -8.10 -4.91 14.62
C SER A 58 -8.08 -5.96 13.51
N ARG A 59 -8.59 -7.18 13.77
CA ARG A 59 -8.60 -8.27 12.80
C ARG A 59 -9.48 -7.96 11.57
N LEU A 60 -10.66 -7.38 11.78
CA LEU A 60 -11.55 -7.02 10.67
C LEU A 60 -10.94 -5.91 9.82
N ILE A 61 -10.39 -4.89 10.46
CA ILE A 61 -9.70 -3.79 9.79
C ILE A 61 -8.52 -4.32 8.95
N GLN A 62 -7.68 -5.19 9.53
CA GLN A 62 -6.56 -5.79 8.82
C GLN A 62 -7.02 -6.59 7.60
N SER A 63 -8.07 -7.40 7.72
CA SER A 63 -8.60 -8.18 6.59
C SER A 63 -9.11 -7.31 5.44
N ALA A 64 -9.79 -6.21 5.76
CA ALA A 64 -10.27 -5.26 4.76
C ALA A 64 -9.10 -4.51 4.09
N ALA A 65 -8.10 -4.09 4.87
CA ALA A 65 -6.90 -3.43 4.35
C ALA A 65 -6.11 -4.35 3.41
N SER A 66 -5.86 -5.60 3.81
CA SER A 66 -5.16 -6.58 2.96
C SER A 66 -5.90 -6.81 1.64
N LYS A 67 -7.23 -7.01 1.69
CA LYS A 67 -8.04 -7.18 0.48
C LYS A 67 -7.93 -5.98 -0.47
N ASN A 68 -8.03 -4.75 0.07
CA ASN A 68 -7.93 -3.54 -0.74
C ASN A 68 -6.53 -3.37 -1.37
N LEU A 69 -5.46 -3.74 -0.65
CA LEU A 69 -4.10 -3.72 -1.18
C LEU A 69 -3.92 -4.74 -2.31
N ASP A 70 -4.46 -5.94 -2.16
CA ASP A 70 -4.41 -6.98 -3.20
C ASP A 70 -5.13 -6.52 -4.48
N GLU A 71 -6.32 -5.91 -4.34
CA GLU A 71 -7.08 -5.33 -5.45
C GLU A 71 -6.31 -4.18 -6.12
N PHE A 72 -5.71 -3.28 -5.33
CA PHE A 72 -4.92 -2.16 -5.84
C PHE A 72 -3.72 -2.65 -6.65
N PHE A 73 -2.90 -3.54 -6.12
CA PHE A 73 -1.69 -4.01 -6.83
C PHE A 73 -2.04 -4.88 -8.05
N SER A 74 -3.16 -5.63 -8.00
CA SER A 74 -3.68 -6.34 -9.16
C SER A 74 -4.09 -5.37 -10.28
N ALA A 75 -4.80 -4.29 -9.93
CA ALA A 75 -5.19 -3.26 -10.89
C ALA A 75 -3.97 -2.48 -11.43
N LEU A 76 -3.01 -2.16 -10.57
CA LEU A 76 -1.77 -1.49 -10.96
C LEU A 76 -0.98 -2.34 -11.96
N LYS A 77 -0.82 -3.64 -11.67
CA LYS A 77 -0.16 -4.58 -12.58
C LYS A 77 -0.82 -4.56 -13.95
N ALA A 78 -2.14 -4.75 -14.01
CA ALA A 78 -2.87 -4.73 -15.27
C ALA A 78 -2.73 -3.39 -16.02
N HIS A 79 -2.77 -2.27 -15.29
CA HIS A 79 -2.62 -0.94 -15.87
C HIS A 79 -1.23 -0.72 -16.49
N VAL A 80 -0.16 -1.06 -15.75
CA VAL A 80 1.22 -0.94 -16.23
C VAL A 80 1.49 -1.88 -17.40
N GLU A 81 1.02 -3.13 -17.34
CA GLU A 81 1.18 -4.10 -18.43
C GLU A 81 0.44 -3.67 -19.70
N SER A 82 -0.72 -3.00 -19.61
CA SER A 82 -1.43 -2.46 -20.77
C SER A 82 -0.73 -1.28 -21.47
N HIS A 83 0.24 -0.64 -20.81
CA HIS A 83 1.00 0.49 -21.34
C HIS A 83 2.49 0.17 -21.57
N ALA A 84 2.89 -1.10 -21.42
CA ALA A 84 4.21 -1.55 -21.82
C ALA A 84 4.26 -1.64 -23.35
N VAL A 85 4.87 -0.63 -23.98
CA VAL A 85 5.13 -0.54 -25.43
C VAL A 85 6.41 -1.30 -25.78
#